data_AF-A0A954I3G9-F1
#
_entry.id   AF-A0A954I3G9-F1
#
_cell.length_a   1.000
_cell.length_b   1.000
_cell.length_c   1.000
_cell.angle_alpha   90.00
_cell.angle_beta   90.00
_cell.angle_gamma   90.00
#
_symmetry.space_group_name_H-M   'P 1'
#
loop_
_entity.id
_entity.type
_entity.pdbx_description
1 polymer ?
#
loop_
_entity_poly.entity_id
_entity_poly.type
_entity_poly.pdbx_seq_one_letter_code
_entity_poly.pdbx_strand_id
1 'polypeptide(L)'
;VTLDVPTTPPSLPADAMAGGNGQAGTIYLHDSLVNDLLARLPLAGIGVPDAAIDHWFQALASGEGLAALSRRGGTIEPQLATIVFDETRPIQLRFADNQFALILRLGFAPIAGPRIPTQEITIPLTVDLTADSVRFLPGEVQIAPGNPNDPGGLLDETARTLIREQVQSRLQSRSAPRRIPLELPDAPPTDVRVGRVTFQGGWLSVAFD
;
A
#
# COMPACT_ATOMS: atom_id res chain seq x y z
N VAL A 1 -0.30 18.29 15.43
CA VAL A 1 -1.05 17.01 15.41
C VAL A 1 -0.47 16.16 16.50
N THR A 2 -1.21 16.00 17.60
CA THR A 2 -0.81 15.14 18.71
C THR A 2 -1.09 13.70 18.27
N LEU A 3 -0.05 12.90 18.13
CA LEU A 3 -0.15 11.51 17.67
C LEU A 3 -0.65 10.66 18.83
N ASP A 4 -1.92 10.26 18.78
CA ASP A 4 -2.48 9.25 19.67
C ASP A 4 -2.19 7.88 19.05
N VAL A 5 -0.95 7.42 19.22
CA VAL A 5 -0.52 6.08 18.82
C VAL A 5 -0.89 5.14 19.96
N PRO A 6 -1.52 3.96 19.72
CA PRO A 6 -1.67 2.95 20.76
C PRO A 6 -0.29 2.68 21.37
N THR A 7 -0.15 2.96 22.66
CA THR A 7 1.13 3.17 23.36
C THR A 7 1.97 1.91 23.53
N THR A 8 1.49 0.76 23.09
CA THR A 8 2.14 -0.52 23.37
C THR A 8 2.19 -1.37 22.10
N PRO A 9 3.39 -1.66 21.58
CA PRO A 9 3.55 -2.67 20.53
C PRO A 9 3.04 -4.02 21.02
N PRO A 10 2.60 -4.93 20.11
CA PRO A 10 2.20 -6.26 20.50
C PRO A 10 3.33 -6.93 21.28
N SER A 11 2.98 -7.57 22.39
CA SER A 11 3.93 -8.33 23.22
C SER A 11 4.74 -9.27 22.33
N LEU A 12 6.07 -9.21 22.47
CA LEU A 12 6.99 -10.14 21.82
C LEU A 12 6.42 -11.57 21.97
N PRO A 13 6.29 -12.35 20.88
CA PRO A 13 5.97 -13.76 21.03
C PRO A 13 7.00 -14.38 21.98
N ALA A 14 6.56 -15.28 22.87
CA ALA A 14 7.41 -15.88 23.90
C ALA A 14 8.70 -16.52 23.33
N ASP A 15 8.67 -16.93 22.05
CA ASP A 15 9.81 -17.44 21.29
C ASP A 15 10.93 -16.40 21.06
N ALA A 16 10.64 -15.10 21.08
CA ALA A 16 11.64 -14.03 20.99
C ALA A 16 12.30 -13.73 22.35
N MET A 17 11.68 -14.18 23.45
CA MET A 17 12.20 -14.04 24.82
C MET A 17 12.92 -15.33 25.29
N ALA A 18 12.60 -16.47 24.67
CA ALA A 18 13.36 -17.71 24.83
C ALA A 18 14.58 -17.64 23.91
N GLY A 19 15.71 -17.17 24.44
CA GLY A 19 17.01 -17.12 23.76
C GLY A 19 17.51 -18.49 23.29
N GLY A 20 16.93 -19.02 22.23
CA GLY A 20 17.42 -20.13 21.43
C GLY A 20 18.05 -19.57 20.16
N ASN A 21 19.38 -19.41 20.17
CA ASN A 21 20.28 -19.18 19.04
C ASN A 21 19.63 -18.90 17.67
N GLY A 22 19.56 -17.63 17.27
CA GLY A 22 19.37 -17.30 15.83
C GLY A 22 18.67 -15.98 15.49
N GLN A 23 18.02 -15.28 16.41
CA GLN A 23 17.25 -14.07 16.07
C GLN A 23 18.09 -12.79 16.29
N ALA A 24 18.45 -12.10 15.21
CA ALA A 24 19.25 -10.87 15.21
C ALA A 24 18.48 -9.62 15.69
N GLY A 25 17.15 -9.59 15.55
CA GLY A 25 16.32 -8.47 16.04
C GLY A 25 14.89 -8.47 15.51
N THR A 26 14.05 -7.56 16.02
CA THR A 26 12.68 -7.34 15.50
C THR A 26 12.40 -5.85 15.31
N ILE A 27 11.89 -5.47 14.15
CA ILE A 27 11.44 -4.12 13.84
C ILE A 27 9.92 -4.07 13.91
N TYR A 28 9.40 -3.03 14.56
CA TYR A 28 7.97 -2.76 14.68
C TYR A 28 7.62 -1.46 13.97
N LEU A 29 6.55 -1.48 13.17
CA LEU A 29 6.05 -0.34 12.44
C LEU A 29 4.53 -0.25 12.61
N HIS A 30 4.03 0.85 13.18
CA HIS A 30 2.60 1.09 13.29
C HIS A 30 2.06 1.72 11.99
N ASP A 31 0.84 1.37 11.61
CA ASP A 31 0.22 1.89 10.38
C ASP A 31 0.07 3.42 10.40
N SER A 32 -0.16 4.03 11.56
CA SER A 32 -0.22 5.49 11.70
C SER A 32 1.05 6.19 11.21
N LEU A 33 2.24 5.64 11.50
CA LEU A 33 3.50 6.23 11.04
C LEU A 33 3.58 6.19 9.52
N VAL A 34 3.18 5.08 8.91
CA VAL A 34 3.16 4.92 7.45
C VAL A 34 2.15 5.87 6.83
N ASN A 35 0.96 5.96 7.42
CA ASN A 35 -0.11 6.84 6.96
C ASN A 35 0.27 8.32 7.06
N ASP A 36 0.98 8.73 8.11
CA ASP A 36 1.49 10.09 8.24
C ASP A 36 2.55 10.42 7.18
N LEU A 37 3.39 9.44 6.81
CA LEU A 37 4.35 9.60 5.71
C LEU A 37 3.63 9.69 4.36
N LEU A 38 2.63 8.84 4.12
CA LEU A 38 1.81 8.86 2.91
C LEU A 38 1.03 10.17 2.77
N ALA A 39 0.50 10.72 3.87
CA ALA A 39 -0.23 11.99 3.88
C ALA A 39 0.65 13.21 3.49
N ARG A 40 1.97 13.10 3.60
CA ARG A 40 2.91 14.15 3.17
C ARG A 40 3.17 14.13 1.68
N LEU A 41 2.75 13.08 0.98
CA LEU A 41 2.89 13.02 -0.47
C LEU A 41 1.91 14.00 -1.11
N PRO A 42 2.34 14.78 -2.12
CA PRO A 42 1.46 15.65 -2.86
C PRO A 42 0.63 14.80 -3.82
N LEU A 43 -0.35 14.07 -3.29
CA LEU A 43 -1.28 13.22 -4.03
C LEU A 43 -2.72 13.71 -3.90
N ALA A 44 -3.03 14.42 -2.81
CA ALA A 44 -4.36 14.95 -2.55
C ALA A 44 -4.86 15.83 -3.70
N GLY A 45 -6.03 15.50 -4.24
CA GLY A 45 -6.66 16.24 -5.34
C GLY A 45 -5.96 16.12 -6.70
N ILE A 46 -4.89 15.32 -6.82
CA ILE A 46 -4.19 15.18 -8.09
C ILE A 46 -5.02 14.35 -9.07
N GLY A 47 -5.14 14.87 -10.30
CA GLY A 47 -5.65 14.14 -11.45
C GLY A 47 -4.53 13.38 -12.15
N VAL A 48 -4.69 12.07 -12.34
CA VAL A 48 -3.81 11.21 -13.12
C VAL A 48 -4.59 10.71 -14.35
N PRO A 49 -4.16 11.03 -15.57
CA PRO A 49 -4.72 10.46 -16.79
C PRO A 49 -4.63 8.93 -16.77
N ASP A 50 -5.66 8.25 -17.25
CA ASP A 50 -5.72 6.79 -17.32
C ASP A 50 -4.57 6.16 -18.11
N ALA A 51 -4.15 6.84 -19.18
CA ALA A 51 -2.97 6.47 -19.97
C ALA A 51 -1.66 6.47 -19.17
N ALA A 52 -1.60 7.18 -18.04
CA ALA A 52 -0.43 7.26 -17.17
C ALA A 52 -0.46 6.26 -16.00
N ILE A 53 -1.56 5.51 -15.82
CA ILE A 53 -1.76 4.60 -14.67
C ILE A 53 -0.68 3.51 -14.63
N ASP A 54 -0.33 2.92 -15.77
CA ASP A 54 0.64 1.81 -15.79
C ASP A 54 2.03 2.31 -15.36
N HIS A 55 2.43 3.49 -15.82
CA HIS A 55 3.66 4.14 -15.35
C HIS A 55 3.60 4.46 -13.85
N TRP A 56 2.44 4.86 -13.35
CA TRP A 56 2.22 5.16 -11.94
C TRP A 56 2.38 3.90 -11.07
N PHE A 57 1.76 2.78 -11.44
CA PHE A 57 1.92 1.51 -10.74
C PHE A 57 3.34 0.95 -10.83
N GLN A 58 4.01 1.09 -11.98
CA GLN A 58 5.40 0.64 -12.11
C GLN A 58 6.36 1.45 -11.26
N ALA A 59 6.20 2.78 -11.19
CA ALA A 59 7.04 3.63 -10.35
C ALA A 59 6.83 3.35 -8.85
N LEU A 60 5.58 3.14 -8.43
CA LEU A 60 5.26 2.65 -7.10
C LEU A 60 5.96 1.33 -6.78
N ALA A 61 5.92 0.39 -7.72
CA ALA A 61 6.51 -0.93 -7.55
C ALA A 61 8.05 -0.93 -7.59
N SER A 62 8.67 0.00 -8.32
CA SER A 62 10.12 0.12 -8.44
C SER A 62 10.76 0.95 -7.32
N GLY A 63 9.95 1.60 -6.46
CA GLY A 63 10.45 2.53 -5.46
C GLY A 63 10.95 3.84 -6.06
N GLU A 64 10.75 4.09 -7.36
CA GLU A 64 10.89 5.43 -7.93
C GLU A 64 9.84 6.32 -7.25
N GLY A 65 10.27 7.08 -6.25
CA GLY A 65 9.38 7.77 -5.32
C GLY A 65 8.21 8.49 -5.99
N LEU A 66 7.03 8.37 -5.38
CA LEU A 66 5.75 8.94 -5.82
C LEU A 66 5.83 10.44 -6.23
N ALA A 67 6.80 11.19 -5.70
CA ALA A 67 7.08 12.58 -6.08
C ALA A 67 7.55 12.75 -7.54
N ALA A 68 8.08 11.71 -8.19
CA ALA A 68 8.38 11.71 -9.62
C ALA A 68 7.10 11.65 -10.47
N LEU A 69 6.05 11.05 -9.93
CA LEU A 69 4.77 10.85 -10.63
C LEU A 69 3.93 12.11 -10.68
N SER A 70 3.86 12.88 -9.57
CA SER A 70 3.16 14.17 -9.53
C SER A 70 3.73 15.18 -10.54
N ARG A 71 5.01 15.03 -10.95
CA ARG A 71 5.67 15.92 -11.92
C ARG A 71 5.50 15.49 -13.39
N ARG A 72 5.26 14.20 -13.66
CA ARG A 72 5.10 13.68 -15.04
C ARG A 72 3.65 13.57 -15.51
N GLY A 73 2.68 13.50 -14.60
CA GLY A 73 1.26 13.33 -14.95
C GLY A 73 0.64 14.49 -15.73
N GLY A 74 1.24 15.68 -15.71
CA GLY A 74 0.68 16.88 -16.33
C GLY A 74 0.80 16.99 -17.86
N THR A 75 1.53 16.07 -18.51
CA THR A 75 1.80 16.16 -19.97
C THR A 75 1.17 15.03 -20.79
N ILE A 76 0.47 14.10 -20.15
CA ILE A 76 -0.17 12.96 -20.83
C ILE A 76 -1.66 13.27 -20.96
N GLU A 77 -2.20 13.20 -22.17
CA GLU A 77 -3.62 13.42 -22.42
C GLU A 77 -4.42 12.16 -22.01
N PRO A 78 -5.56 12.31 -21.31
CA PRO A 78 -6.39 11.16 -20.95
C PRO A 78 -6.97 10.51 -22.22
N GLN A 79 -7.08 9.18 -22.21
CA GLN A 79 -7.69 8.43 -23.31
C GLN A 79 -9.16 8.13 -23.04
N LEU A 80 -9.52 7.80 -21.80
CA LEU A 80 -10.90 7.54 -21.39
C LEU A 80 -11.30 8.40 -20.19
N ALA A 81 -10.43 8.54 -19.20
CA ALA A 81 -10.73 9.24 -17.96
C ALA A 81 -9.49 9.80 -17.26
N THR A 82 -9.70 10.78 -16.39
CA THR A 82 -8.74 11.20 -15.37
C THR A 82 -9.16 10.63 -14.02
N ILE A 83 -8.27 9.87 -13.38
CA ILE A 83 -8.42 9.44 -11.99
C ILE A 83 -8.11 10.62 -11.08
N VAL A 84 -8.99 10.96 -10.16
CA VAL A 84 -8.81 12.08 -9.23
C VAL A 84 -8.66 11.53 -7.82
N PHE A 85 -7.52 11.73 -7.19
CA PHE A 85 -7.28 11.34 -5.81
C PHE A 85 -8.10 12.19 -4.83
N ASP A 86 -8.60 11.58 -3.76
CA ASP A 86 -9.32 12.28 -2.68
C ASP A 86 -8.46 13.41 -2.09
N GLU A 87 -9.09 14.53 -1.74
CA GLU A 87 -8.39 15.71 -1.23
C GLU A 87 -7.88 15.56 0.21
N THR A 88 -8.38 14.58 0.95
CA THR A 88 -8.11 14.47 2.39
C THR A 88 -7.18 13.32 2.70
N ARG A 89 -7.51 12.11 2.22
CA ARG A 89 -6.76 10.89 2.48
C ARG A 89 -6.79 9.98 1.26
N PRO A 90 -5.99 10.29 0.23
CA PRO A 90 -6.02 9.59 -1.05
C PRO A 90 -5.48 8.16 -0.98
N ILE A 91 -4.55 7.90 -0.06
CA ILE A 91 -3.93 6.60 0.16
C ILE A 91 -3.84 6.36 1.66
N GLN A 92 -4.23 5.17 2.09
CA GLN A 92 -4.05 4.68 3.44
C GLN A 92 -3.55 3.24 3.41
N LEU A 93 -2.87 2.85 4.47
CA LEU A 93 -2.40 1.51 4.71
C LEU A 93 -2.93 1.06 6.07
N ARG A 94 -3.43 -0.17 6.14
CA ARG A 94 -3.93 -0.76 7.39
C ARG A 94 -3.30 -2.13 7.62
N PHE A 95 -2.84 -2.40 8.85
CA PHE A 95 -2.30 -3.70 9.25
C PHE A 95 -3.32 -4.47 10.10
N ALA A 96 -3.85 -5.58 9.60
CA ALA A 96 -4.84 -6.40 10.31
C ALA A 96 -4.87 -7.83 9.78
N ASP A 97 -5.26 -8.79 10.62
CA ASP A 97 -5.58 -10.16 10.21
C ASP A 97 -4.48 -10.86 9.38
N ASN A 98 -3.21 -10.64 9.75
CA ASN A 98 -2.04 -11.17 9.05
C ASN A 98 -1.89 -10.75 7.57
N GLN A 99 -2.53 -9.63 7.22
CA GLN A 99 -2.41 -8.97 5.94
C GLN A 99 -2.23 -7.47 6.14
N PHE A 100 -1.87 -6.78 5.06
CA PHE A 100 -2.04 -5.34 5.01
C PHE A 100 -2.97 -4.96 3.88
N ALA A 101 -3.80 -3.96 4.11
CA ALA A 101 -4.71 -3.44 3.11
C ALA A 101 -4.19 -2.08 2.62
N LEU A 102 -3.98 -1.96 1.31
CA LEU A 102 -3.80 -0.68 0.64
C LEU A 102 -5.18 -0.13 0.27
N ILE A 103 -5.57 0.99 0.85
CA ILE A 103 -6.86 1.63 0.65
C ILE A 103 -6.61 2.90 -0.17
N LEU A 104 -7.19 2.96 -1.36
CA LEU A 104 -7.09 4.09 -2.28
C LEU A 104 -8.45 4.78 -2.39
N ARG A 105 -8.48 6.10 -2.21
CA ARG A 105 -9.71 6.90 -2.38
C ARG A 105 -9.57 7.76 -3.63
N LEU A 106 -10.34 7.42 -4.65
CA LEU A 106 -10.26 8.05 -5.97
C LEU A 106 -11.61 8.15 -6.67
N GLY A 107 -11.87 9.31 -7.29
CA GLY A 107 -12.95 9.52 -8.25
C GLY A 107 -12.47 9.34 -9.69
N PHE A 108 -13.41 9.29 -10.63
CA PHE A 108 -13.10 9.19 -12.06
C PHE A 108 -13.81 10.29 -12.83
N ALA A 109 -13.06 11.08 -13.58
CA ALA A 109 -13.57 12.12 -14.47
C ALA A 109 -13.40 11.67 -15.92
N PRO A 110 -14.41 11.01 -16.53
CA PRO A 110 -14.35 10.60 -17.92
C PRO A 110 -14.31 11.83 -18.84
N ILE A 111 -13.71 11.67 -20.03
CA ILE A 111 -13.63 12.75 -21.03
C ILE A 111 -15.03 13.14 -21.52
N ALA A 112 -15.94 12.16 -21.59
CA ALA A 112 -17.34 12.36 -21.90
C ALA A 112 -18.22 11.63 -20.87
N GLY A 113 -19.23 12.32 -20.35
CA GLY A 113 -20.17 11.76 -19.36
C GLY A 113 -20.05 12.39 -17.98
N PRO A 114 -20.87 11.93 -17.01
CA PRO A 114 -20.84 12.45 -15.66
C PRO A 114 -19.57 12.00 -14.92
N ARG A 115 -19.11 12.83 -13.97
CA ARG A 115 -18.04 12.44 -13.05
C ARG A 115 -18.53 11.35 -12.12
N ILE A 116 -17.70 10.33 -11.93
CA ILE A 116 -17.88 9.29 -10.94
C ILE A 116 -17.28 9.82 -9.63
N PRO A 117 -18.06 9.91 -8.55
CA PRO A 117 -17.57 10.38 -7.26
C PRO A 117 -16.58 9.40 -6.66
N THR A 118 -15.87 9.85 -5.62
CA THR A 118 -14.82 9.09 -4.94
C THR A 118 -15.30 7.69 -4.56
N GLN A 119 -14.55 6.69 -5.00
CA GLN A 119 -14.65 5.30 -4.60
C GLN A 119 -13.49 4.95 -3.68
N GLU A 120 -13.73 4.06 -2.75
CA GLU A 120 -12.73 3.45 -1.90
C GLU A 120 -12.39 2.07 -2.47
N ILE A 121 -11.15 1.94 -2.96
CA ILE A 121 -10.61 0.69 -3.49
C ILE A 121 -9.68 0.10 -2.44
N THR A 122 -10.04 -1.05 -1.90
CA THR A 122 -9.26 -1.78 -0.91
C THR A 122 -8.59 -2.98 -1.56
N ILE A 123 -7.27 -3.01 -1.50
CA ILE A 123 -6.42 -4.07 -2.04
C ILE A 123 -5.76 -4.77 -0.86
N PRO A 124 -6.23 -5.95 -0.45
CA PRO A 124 -5.54 -6.76 0.56
C PRO A 124 -4.26 -7.34 -0.04
N LEU A 125 -3.18 -7.35 0.75
CA LEU A 125 -1.91 -7.97 0.39
C LEU A 125 -1.45 -8.88 1.53
N THR A 126 -1.17 -10.13 1.17
CA THR A 126 -0.61 -11.13 2.09
C THR A 126 0.87 -11.28 1.83
N VAL A 127 1.64 -11.48 2.90
CA VAL A 127 3.07 -11.81 2.80
C VAL A 127 3.25 -13.31 2.94
N ASP A 128 3.92 -13.90 1.95
CA ASP A 128 4.30 -15.31 1.94
C ASP A 128 5.82 -15.43 1.94
N LEU A 129 6.36 -16.04 3.01
CA LEU A 129 7.79 -16.22 3.23
C LEU A 129 8.22 -17.59 2.72
N THR A 130 9.00 -17.60 1.63
CA THR A 130 9.63 -18.81 1.10
C THR A 130 11.07 -18.94 1.62
N ALA A 131 11.80 -19.99 1.21
CA ALA A 131 13.18 -20.20 1.63
C ALA A 131 14.09 -19.00 1.29
N ASP A 132 13.92 -18.43 0.09
CA ASP A 132 14.84 -17.44 -0.47
C ASP A 132 14.19 -16.08 -0.73
N SER A 133 12.86 -15.99 -0.67
CA SER A 133 12.14 -14.75 -0.99
C SER A 133 10.96 -14.45 -0.07
N VAL A 134 10.65 -13.16 0.00
CA VAL A 134 9.42 -12.62 0.58
C VAL A 134 8.50 -12.26 -0.58
N ARG A 135 7.37 -12.95 -0.70
CA ARG A 135 6.37 -12.73 -1.75
C ARG A 135 5.22 -11.90 -1.21
N PHE A 136 4.81 -10.89 -1.97
CA PHE A 136 3.61 -10.11 -1.74
C PHE A 136 2.54 -10.58 -2.71
N LEU A 137 1.45 -11.11 -2.16
CA LEU A 137 0.34 -11.70 -2.89
C LEU A 137 -0.89 -10.78 -2.75
N PRO A 138 -1.28 -10.07 -3.81
CA PRO A 138 -2.53 -9.33 -3.82
C PRO A 138 -3.72 -10.29 -3.71
N GLY A 139 -4.66 -9.98 -2.82
CA GLY A 139 -5.94 -10.67 -2.72
C GLY A 139 -6.99 -10.04 -3.63
N GLU A 140 -8.26 -10.28 -3.30
CA GLU A 140 -9.40 -9.77 -4.06
C GLU A 140 -9.63 -8.28 -3.80
N VAL A 141 -9.70 -7.49 -4.88
CA VAL A 141 -9.96 -6.06 -4.81
C VAL A 141 -11.41 -5.78 -4.44
N GLN A 142 -11.60 -4.99 -3.39
CA GLN A 142 -12.91 -4.53 -2.93
C GLN A 142 -13.11 -3.06 -3.34
N ILE A 143 -14.31 -2.72 -3.80
CA ILE A 143 -14.66 -1.36 -4.21
C ILE A 143 -15.95 -0.96 -3.50
N ALA A 144 -15.90 0.13 -2.74
CA ALA A 144 -17.03 0.70 -2.04
C ALA A 144 -17.18 2.20 -2.38
N PRO A 145 -18.38 2.79 -2.20
CA PRO A 145 -18.55 4.24 -2.28
C PRO A 145 -17.66 4.93 -1.24
N GLY A 146 -16.89 5.94 -1.64
CA GLY A 146 -16.05 6.72 -0.72
C GLY A 146 -16.84 7.63 0.22
N ASN A 147 -18.12 7.89 -0.11
CA ASN A 147 -19.12 8.48 0.77
C ASN A 147 -20.49 7.80 0.54
N PRO A 148 -21.05 7.08 1.54
CA PRO A 148 -22.32 6.37 1.39
C PRO A 148 -23.53 7.30 1.24
N ASN A 149 -23.40 8.59 1.56
CA ASN A 149 -24.49 9.56 1.46
C ASN A 149 -24.52 10.31 0.12
N ASP A 150 -23.61 10.00 -0.81
CA ASP A 150 -23.53 10.70 -2.09
C ASP A 150 -24.53 10.06 -3.09
N PRO A 151 -25.55 10.79 -3.60
CA PRO A 151 -26.60 10.23 -4.47
C PRO A 151 -26.09 9.69 -5.82
N GLY A 152 -24.93 10.16 -6.28
CA GLY A 152 -24.20 9.61 -7.43
C GLY A 152 -23.11 8.58 -7.06
N GLY A 153 -23.01 8.25 -5.77
CA GLY A 153 -21.92 7.51 -5.11
C GLY A 153 -21.78 6.05 -5.52
N LEU A 154 -22.86 5.46 -6.02
CA LEU A 154 -22.92 4.06 -6.39
C LEU A 154 -22.62 3.94 -7.89
N LEU A 155 -21.40 3.52 -8.20
CA LEU A 155 -21.14 2.84 -9.45
C LEU A 155 -22.15 1.70 -9.62
N ASP A 156 -22.70 1.57 -10.82
CA ASP A 156 -23.44 0.37 -11.17
C ASP A 156 -22.52 -0.87 -11.03
N GLU A 157 -23.11 -2.04 -10.77
CA GLU A 157 -22.32 -3.24 -10.48
C GLU A 157 -21.48 -3.69 -11.69
N THR A 158 -21.89 -3.35 -12.91
CA THR A 158 -21.15 -3.64 -14.13
C THR A 158 -19.86 -2.82 -14.18
N ALA A 159 -19.94 -1.50 -13.97
CA ALA A 159 -18.80 -0.59 -13.92
C ALA A 159 -17.87 -0.93 -12.75
N ARG A 160 -18.42 -1.30 -11.59
CA ARG A 160 -17.63 -1.79 -10.45
C ARG A 160 -16.87 -3.06 -10.81
N THR A 161 -17.50 -4.00 -11.49
CA THR A 161 -16.87 -5.25 -11.93
C THR A 161 -15.75 -4.97 -12.94
N LEU A 162 -15.97 -4.12 -13.93
CA LEU A 162 -14.94 -3.73 -14.90
C LEU A 162 -13.74 -3.07 -14.24
N ILE A 163 -13.96 -2.12 -13.32
CA ILE A 163 -12.86 -1.47 -12.58
C ILE A 163 -12.12 -2.50 -11.72
N ARG A 164 -12.84 -3.40 -11.04
CA ARG A 164 -12.25 -4.48 -10.24
C ARG A 164 -11.33 -5.36 -11.10
N GLU A 165 -11.80 -5.80 -12.26
CA GLU A 165 -11.02 -6.63 -13.20
C GLU A 165 -9.80 -5.88 -13.75
N GLN A 166 -9.96 -4.59 -14.08
CA GLN A 166 -8.86 -3.76 -14.57
C GLN A 166 -7.78 -3.52 -13.52
N VAL A 167 -8.17 -3.31 -12.25
CA VAL A 167 -7.21 -3.22 -11.15
C VAL A 167 -6.56 -4.59 -10.91
N GLN A 168 -7.36 -5.65 -10.77
CA GLN A 168 -6.88 -7.00 -10.47
C GLN A 168 -5.89 -7.52 -11.52
N SER A 169 -6.16 -7.29 -12.81
CA SER A 169 -5.26 -7.72 -13.90
C SER A 169 -3.90 -7.02 -13.90
N ARG A 170 -3.80 -5.85 -13.24
CA ARG A 170 -2.55 -5.09 -13.09
C ARG A 170 -1.82 -5.41 -11.77
N LEU A 171 -2.51 -6.04 -10.82
CA LEU A 171 -1.92 -6.47 -9.55
C LEU A 171 -1.08 -7.73 -9.76
N GLN A 172 0.22 -7.53 -9.95
CA GLN A 172 1.19 -8.62 -10.03
C GLN A 172 1.73 -8.98 -8.66
N SER A 173 1.88 -10.28 -8.38
CA SER A 173 2.65 -10.73 -7.23
C SER A 173 4.09 -10.22 -7.34
N ARG A 174 4.63 -9.66 -6.26
CA ARG A 174 6.02 -9.18 -6.22
C ARG A 174 6.82 -10.04 -5.27
N SER A 175 8.11 -10.20 -5.55
CA SER A 175 9.02 -10.99 -4.74
C SER A 175 10.25 -10.13 -4.43
N ALA A 176 10.61 -10.06 -3.16
CA ALA A 176 11.84 -9.45 -2.68
C ALA A 176 12.81 -10.54 -2.16
N PRO A 177 14.13 -10.32 -2.23
CA PRO A 177 15.08 -11.22 -1.58
C PRO A 177 14.80 -11.31 -0.08
N ARG A 178 14.94 -12.51 0.49
CA ARG A 178 14.78 -12.70 1.94
C ARG A 178 15.99 -12.20 2.74
N ARG A 179 17.14 -12.03 2.09
CA ARG A 179 18.37 -11.49 2.67
C ARG A 179 18.52 -10.03 2.27
N ILE A 180 18.72 -9.17 3.26
CA ILE A 180 18.91 -7.74 3.06
C ILE A 180 20.33 -7.41 3.49
N PRO A 181 21.16 -6.82 2.61
CA PRO A 181 22.49 -6.38 3.00
C PRO A 181 22.35 -5.21 3.97
N LEU A 182 22.93 -5.34 5.16
CA LEU A 182 22.98 -4.29 6.17
C LEU A 182 24.39 -3.73 6.24
N GLU A 183 24.52 -2.46 5.85
CA GLU A 183 25.75 -1.68 6.02
C GLU A 183 25.59 -0.80 7.26
N LEU A 184 26.39 -1.09 8.29
CA LEU A 184 26.46 -0.26 9.48
C LEU A 184 27.75 0.58 9.41
N PRO A 185 27.72 1.87 9.81
CA PRO A 185 28.87 2.78 9.68
C PRO A 185 30.18 2.25 10.30
N ASP A 186 30.08 1.38 11.31
CA ASP A 186 31.21 0.85 12.08
C ASP A 186 31.21 -0.70 12.20
N ALA A 187 30.55 -1.41 11.27
CA ALA A 187 30.54 -2.87 11.26
C ALA A 187 30.77 -3.46 9.87
N PRO A 188 31.32 -4.69 9.76
CA PRO A 188 31.41 -5.38 8.48
C PRO A 188 30.02 -5.59 7.87
N PRO A 189 29.87 -5.48 6.54
CA PRO A 189 28.62 -5.76 5.85
C PRO A 189 28.07 -7.13 6.27
N THR A 190 26.83 -7.16 6.75
CA THR A 190 26.20 -8.38 7.23
C THR A 190 24.85 -8.54 6.55
N ASP A 191 24.56 -9.75 6.06
CA ASP A 191 23.25 -10.07 5.52
C ASP A 191 22.32 -10.45 6.66
N VAL A 192 21.24 -9.69 6.84
CA VAL A 192 20.15 -10.08 7.75
C VAL A 192 19.07 -10.83 6.99
N ARG A 193 18.59 -11.94 7.53
CA ARG A 193 17.52 -12.73 6.91
C ARG A 193 16.18 -12.38 7.53
N VAL A 194 15.18 -12.10 6.72
CA VAL A 194 13.80 -11.94 7.24
C VAL A 194 13.28 -13.29 7.73
N GLY A 195 13.17 -13.48 9.04
CA GLY A 195 12.69 -14.71 9.68
C GLY A 195 11.17 -14.81 9.68
N ARG A 196 10.49 -13.73 10.08
CA ARG A 196 9.03 -13.70 10.27
C ARG A 196 8.48 -12.31 9.95
N VAL A 197 7.31 -12.26 9.31
CA VAL A 197 6.53 -11.04 9.09
C VAL A 197 5.13 -11.27 9.64
N THR A 198 4.62 -10.33 10.43
CA THR A 198 3.28 -10.41 11.03
C THR A 198 2.58 -9.06 10.96
N PHE A 199 1.27 -9.09 10.77
CA PHE A 199 0.40 -7.92 10.76
C PHE A 199 -0.70 -8.11 11.79
N GLN A 200 -0.71 -7.29 12.85
CA GLN A 200 -1.68 -7.43 13.92
C GLN A 200 -1.94 -6.09 14.61
N GLY A 201 -3.22 -5.74 14.75
CA GLY A 201 -3.66 -4.61 15.58
C GLY A 201 -3.01 -3.28 15.21
N GLY A 202 -2.85 -3.00 13.90
CA GLY A 202 -2.19 -1.79 13.42
C GLY A 202 -0.67 -1.86 13.40
N TRP A 203 -0.07 -3.01 13.74
CA TRP A 203 1.39 -3.19 13.73
C TRP A 203 1.85 -4.17 12.65
N LEU A 204 2.89 -3.79 11.93
CA LEU A 204 3.79 -4.68 11.20
C LEU A 204 4.97 -5.02 12.11
N SER A 205 5.24 -6.32 12.29
CA SER A 205 6.46 -6.79 12.96
C SER A 205 7.27 -7.65 12.01
N VAL A 206 8.55 -7.29 11.84
CA VAL A 206 9.51 -8.02 11.01
C VAL A 206 10.64 -8.52 11.90
N ALA A 207 10.73 -9.83 12.07
CA ALA A 207 11.82 -10.49 12.78
C ALA A 207 12.94 -10.84 11.81
N PHE A 208 14.18 -10.65 12.25
CA PHE A 208 15.39 -10.96 11.50
C PHE A 208 16.22 -11.99 12.23
N ASP A 209 16.88 -12.84 11.45
CA ASP A 209 17.84 -13.86 11.87
C ASP A 209 19.24 -13.51 11.34
#